data_AF-A0A849W4B9-F1
#
_entry.id   AF-A0A849W4B9-F1
#
_cell.length_a   1.000
_cell.length_b   1.000
_cell.length_c   1.000
_cell.angle_alpha   90.00
_cell.angle_beta   90.00
_cell.angle_gamma   90.00
#
_symmetry.space_group_name_H-M   'P 1'
#
loop_
_entity.id
_entity.type
_entity.pdbx_description
1 polymer ?
#
loop_
_entity_poly.entity_id
_entity_poly.type
_entity_poly.pdbx_seq_one_letter_code
_entity_poly.pdbx_strand_id
1 'polypeptide(L)'
;MKKFFISFCIIVIAGVIAFFIYQTHHYSSPALAASQPCTDYETTRNYYTKGSVVTCNASGECSGFIVDECSDNMLTDYYCENGEIKSEQYICPNNCQDGRCIRGRNCKSNSDCLTAEFCEFQGCSGEIGSCVAVTSSCSKIYDPVCGCDQKTYGNNCERQKVKVSPDHTGRCGVACTETDSKKDYRTRGSITGYDINGNAVNRSDECVNSLLREYYCDSDQLAAYVDYDCPNGCSNGTCIVVVAPEPILGCMDTKAKNYNAKATKDDGSCQYEILGCMDRQAVNYNQVATKNDGSCRYAAANPQPQASSTLDFVEQERRLVGAIDTNLAADLAGRILLQVESRGEAWYVAPGEKKKFYLKNGNDAYAALRSFGLGITTADLAKIPLGLESRAIISDQDADGLDDTLEEVLGTSRTDADSDDDGFTDAVEIKNNFNPLSKSTEKNQADISLVNRLRGRILLQVESRGEAWYVNPADGKRYYMKDGVQAYQMMKFLSLGVTNENLRRIEVGILE
;
A
#
# COMPACT_ATOMS: atom_id res chain seq x y z
N MET A 1 -19.94 54.82 -50.91
CA MET A 1 -19.35 56.14 -51.26
C MET A 1 -18.92 56.83 -49.97
N LYS A 2 -17.60 57.07 -49.81
CA LYS A 2 -16.94 58.26 -49.21
C LYS A 2 -17.70 59.00 -48.09
N LYS A 3 -17.23 59.12 -46.83
CA LYS A 3 -16.03 59.85 -46.33
C LYS A 3 -15.99 59.68 -44.78
N PHE A 4 -14.85 59.35 -44.14
CA PHE A 4 -13.92 60.27 -43.43
C PHE A 4 -14.62 61.14 -42.36
N PHE A 5 -14.20 61.31 -41.09
CA PHE A 5 -12.89 61.45 -40.41
C PHE A 5 -13.27 61.75 -38.92
N ILE A 6 -12.67 61.22 -37.83
CA ILE A 6 -11.54 61.78 -37.03
C ILE A 6 -11.62 61.17 -35.61
N SER A 7 -10.43 61.02 -35.02
CA SER A 7 -10.03 60.39 -33.77
C SER A 7 -9.95 61.39 -32.58
N PHE A 8 -9.58 60.87 -31.39
CA PHE A 8 -9.16 61.53 -30.12
C PHE A 8 -10.30 61.98 -29.17
N CYS A 9 -10.30 61.79 -27.84
CA CYS A 9 -9.39 61.19 -26.85
C CYS A 9 -10.07 61.17 -25.44
N ILE A 10 -9.51 60.41 -24.48
CA ILE A 10 -9.49 60.65 -23.01
C ILE A 10 -10.79 60.37 -22.21
N ILE A 11 -10.84 59.85 -20.96
CA ILE A 11 -10.04 59.00 -20.03
C ILE A 11 -10.75 59.11 -18.65
N VAL A 12 -10.91 57.99 -17.92
CA VAL A 12 -10.94 57.85 -16.42
C VAL A 12 -12.27 58.27 -15.73
N ILE A 13 -12.92 57.50 -14.82
CA ILE A 13 -12.55 57.14 -13.42
C ILE A 13 -13.40 55.94 -12.87
N ALA A 14 -12.77 55.17 -11.96
CA ALA A 14 -13.18 54.12 -11.00
C ALA A 14 -14.53 54.27 -10.23
N GLY A 15 -15.12 53.32 -9.48
CA GLY A 15 -14.79 51.96 -9.02
C GLY A 15 -15.77 51.51 -7.88
N VAL A 16 -15.72 50.22 -7.50
CA VAL A 16 -16.20 49.54 -6.24
C VAL A 16 -17.75 49.35 -6.11
N ILE A 17 -18.36 48.16 -5.91
CA ILE A 17 -18.39 47.24 -4.73
C ILE A 17 -18.97 45.85 -5.12
N ALA A 18 -18.43 44.79 -4.49
CA ALA A 18 -18.74 43.34 -4.53
C ALA A 18 -20.15 42.95 -3.96
N PHE A 19 -20.75 41.76 -4.15
CA PHE A 19 -20.35 40.45 -3.60
C PHE A 19 -21.36 39.31 -3.97
N PHE A 20 -20.87 38.05 -4.00
CA PHE A 20 -21.53 36.71 -3.95
C PHE A 20 -22.12 36.10 -5.26
N ILE A 21 -21.90 34.84 -5.73
CA ILE A 21 -21.28 33.56 -5.26
C ILE A 21 -21.01 32.60 -6.47
N TYR A 22 -19.83 31.91 -6.47
CA TYR A 22 -19.43 30.56 -7.00
C TYR A 22 -19.79 30.10 -8.45
N GLN A 23 -19.00 29.30 -9.20
CA GLN A 23 -17.78 28.52 -8.96
C GLN A 23 -17.11 28.14 -10.32
N THR A 24 -15.79 27.98 -10.33
CA THR A 24 -14.88 27.58 -11.43
C THR A 24 -14.67 26.07 -11.54
N HIS A 25 -14.34 25.53 -12.74
CA HIS A 25 -13.30 24.50 -12.89
C HIS A 25 -12.72 24.42 -14.33
N HIS A 26 -11.39 24.56 -14.43
CA HIS A 26 -10.50 24.14 -15.52
C HIS A 26 -10.05 22.69 -15.29
N TYR A 27 -9.64 21.94 -16.33
CA TYR A 27 -8.48 21.03 -16.27
C TYR A 27 -7.83 20.78 -17.64
N SER A 28 -6.50 20.74 -17.59
CA SER A 28 -5.52 20.62 -18.69
C SER A 28 -4.89 19.22 -18.72
N SER A 29 -4.20 18.89 -19.81
CA SER A 29 -3.34 17.71 -20.04
C SER A 29 -1.91 17.89 -19.45
N PRO A 30 -1.05 16.84 -19.45
CA PRO A 30 -0.14 16.48 -18.34
C PRO A 30 1.32 16.91 -18.51
N ALA A 31 2.09 16.85 -17.41
CA ALA A 31 3.55 16.84 -17.44
C ALA A 31 4.11 15.80 -16.45
N LEU A 32 5.11 15.05 -16.92
CA LEU A 32 5.90 14.06 -16.20
C LEU A 32 7.30 14.67 -15.97
N ALA A 33 7.79 14.76 -14.72
CA ALA A 33 9.23 14.77 -14.38
C ALA A 33 9.48 14.86 -12.86
N ALA A 34 10.21 13.87 -12.34
CA ALA A 34 11.15 13.85 -11.21
C ALA A 34 11.00 14.84 -10.04
N SER A 35 10.78 14.30 -8.83
CA SER A 35 11.00 14.99 -7.57
C SER A 35 12.12 14.29 -6.78
N GLN A 36 13.39 14.66 -7.00
CA GLN A 36 14.41 14.59 -5.96
C GLN A 36 14.42 15.98 -5.30
N PRO A 37 13.74 16.21 -4.18
CA PRO A 37 13.42 17.57 -3.76
C PRO A 37 14.29 18.05 -2.59
N CYS A 38 14.99 17.17 -1.87
CA CYS A 38 15.99 17.55 -0.90
C CYS A 38 17.08 16.47 -0.70
N THR A 39 18.21 16.87 -0.13
CA THR A 39 19.27 15.98 0.36
C THR A 39 19.67 16.46 1.75
N ASP A 40 19.66 15.53 2.71
CA ASP A 40 20.13 15.75 4.06
C ASP A 40 21.63 15.46 4.14
N TYR A 41 22.40 16.39 4.72
CA TYR A 41 23.85 16.23 4.87
C TYR A 41 24.24 15.55 6.18
N GLU A 42 23.28 15.27 7.06
CA GLU A 42 23.46 14.43 8.25
C GLU A 42 22.95 13.02 7.99
N THR A 43 23.86 12.05 7.88
CA THR A 43 23.52 10.65 7.58
C THR A 43 22.82 9.91 8.73
N THR A 44 22.64 10.58 9.88
CA THR A 44 22.03 10.05 11.11
C THR A 44 21.38 11.20 11.87
N ARG A 45 20.19 11.03 12.46
CA ARG A 45 19.56 12.04 13.35
C ARG A 45 20.48 12.30 14.56
N ASN A 46 21.30 13.33 14.49
CA ASN A 46 22.28 13.67 15.51
C ASN A 46 22.18 15.15 15.85
N TYR A 47 21.32 15.46 16.80
CA TYR A 47 21.03 16.82 17.30
C TYR A 47 22.24 17.60 17.85
N TYR A 48 23.44 17.01 17.90
CA TYR A 48 24.68 17.65 18.37
C TYR A 48 25.64 18.04 17.24
N THR A 49 25.33 17.67 16.01
CA THR A 49 25.98 18.20 14.81
C THR A 49 25.04 19.24 14.20
N LYS A 50 25.60 20.21 13.49
CA LYS A 50 24.77 21.23 12.85
C LYS A 50 24.32 20.69 11.50
N GLY A 51 23.03 20.44 11.37
CA GLY A 51 22.44 19.91 10.18
C GLY A 51 22.08 20.96 9.16
N SER A 52 21.93 20.48 7.93
CA SER A 52 21.44 21.31 6.84
C SER A 52 20.78 20.44 5.77
N VAL A 53 19.68 20.96 5.24
CA VAL A 53 18.96 20.38 4.12
C VAL A 53 19.15 21.26 2.90
N VAL A 54 19.55 20.63 1.80
CA VAL A 54 19.72 21.30 0.51
C VAL A 54 18.60 20.88 -0.41
N THR A 55 17.97 21.83 -1.09
CA THR A 55 17.03 21.53 -2.19
C THR A 55 17.71 21.70 -3.54
N CYS A 56 17.54 20.70 -4.40
CA CYS A 56 18.14 20.65 -5.73
C CYS A 56 17.06 20.45 -6.79
N ASN A 57 17.21 21.10 -7.94
CA ASN A 57 16.29 20.91 -9.06
C ASN A 57 16.64 19.63 -9.84
N ALA A 58 15.78 19.23 -10.78
CA ALA A 58 15.95 18.02 -11.60
C ALA A 58 17.22 18.01 -12.48
N SER A 59 17.89 19.16 -12.63
CA SER A 59 19.19 19.31 -13.31
C SER A 59 20.40 19.22 -12.38
N GLY A 60 20.20 18.98 -11.07
CA GLY A 60 21.27 18.88 -10.08
C GLY A 60 21.79 20.24 -9.58
N GLU A 61 21.09 21.33 -9.88
CA GLU A 61 21.43 22.68 -9.45
C GLU A 61 20.73 22.96 -8.10
N CYS A 62 21.52 23.19 -7.05
CA CYS A 62 21.03 23.35 -5.68
C CYS A 62 20.99 24.81 -5.27
N SER A 63 19.86 25.28 -4.74
CA SER A 63 19.64 26.72 -4.47
C SER A 63 18.94 27.03 -3.15
N GLY A 64 18.23 26.08 -2.54
CA GLY A 64 17.68 26.24 -1.19
C GLY A 64 18.59 25.60 -0.14
N PHE A 65 18.94 26.38 0.88
CA PHE A 65 19.74 25.93 2.03
C PHE A 65 18.97 26.26 3.30
N ILE A 66 18.51 25.23 4.00
CA ILE A 66 17.88 25.35 5.31
C ILE A 66 18.85 24.73 6.30
N VAL A 67 19.17 25.46 7.36
CA VAL A 67 19.99 24.97 8.47
C VAL A 67 19.12 24.79 9.68
N ASP A 68 19.56 23.93 10.57
CA ASP A 68 18.94 23.82 11.87
C ASP A 68 19.01 25.16 12.62
N GLU A 69 17.93 25.48 13.31
CA GLU A 69 17.77 26.76 13.99
C GLU A 69 17.58 26.56 15.49
N CYS A 70 18.18 27.45 16.27
CA CYS A 70 18.02 27.48 17.72
C CYS A 70 17.09 28.61 18.13
N SER A 71 16.09 28.29 18.95
CA SER A 71 15.28 29.25 19.69
C SER A 71 15.38 28.93 21.18
N ASP A 72 16.15 29.73 21.91
CA ASP A 72 16.57 29.44 23.29
C ASP A 72 17.18 28.03 23.41
N ASN A 73 16.52 27.15 24.17
CA ASN A 73 16.95 25.78 24.39
C ASN A 73 16.30 24.78 23.42
N MET A 74 15.59 25.24 22.39
CA MET A 74 14.90 24.39 21.43
C MET A 74 15.63 24.42 20.08
N LEU A 75 16.03 23.24 19.61
CA LEU A 75 16.54 22.99 18.26
C LEU A 75 15.36 22.67 17.35
N THR A 76 15.26 23.38 16.23
CA THR A 76 14.43 22.95 15.10
C THR A 76 15.35 22.25 14.11
N ASP A 77 15.25 20.93 14.09
CA ASP A 77 16.02 20.03 13.25
C ASP A 77 15.30 19.87 11.91
N TYR A 78 15.95 20.25 10.80
CA TYR A 78 15.38 20.08 9.46
C TYR A 78 16.02 18.87 8.80
N TYR A 79 15.18 17.97 8.27
CA TYR A 79 15.65 16.75 7.60
C TYR A 79 14.85 16.45 6.33
N CYS A 80 15.40 15.59 5.48
CA CYS A 80 14.76 15.19 4.24
C CYS A 80 14.13 13.80 4.36
N GLU A 81 12.81 13.69 4.20
CA GLU A 81 12.10 12.42 4.24
C GLU A 81 11.17 12.29 3.03
N ASN A 82 11.29 11.19 2.28
CA ASN A 82 10.57 10.98 1.02
C ASN A 82 10.70 12.14 0.01
N GLY A 83 11.79 12.89 0.13
CA GLY A 83 12.07 14.05 -0.68
C GLY A 83 11.42 15.35 -0.20
N GLU A 84 10.60 15.34 0.84
CA GLU A 84 10.06 16.56 1.43
C GLU A 84 10.94 17.02 2.60
N ILE A 85 11.06 18.34 2.76
CA ILE A 85 11.67 18.91 3.96
C ILE A 85 10.67 18.74 5.10
N LYS A 86 11.09 18.03 6.14
CA LYS A 86 10.40 17.92 7.42
C LYS A 86 11.20 18.68 8.48
N SER A 87 10.54 18.97 9.60
CA SER A 87 11.23 19.50 10.76
C SER A 87 10.70 18.89 12.04
N GLU A 88 11.58 18.68 13.01
CA GLU A 88 11.26 18.23 14.36
C GLU A 88 11.77 19.26 15.38
N GLN A 89 11.06 19.40 16.50
CA GLN A 89 11.53 20.24 17.60
C GLN A 89 12.12 19.36 18.68
N TYR A 90 13.35 19.67 19.08
CA TYR A 90 14.09 18.96 20.10
C TYR A 90 14.58 19.93 21.18
N ILE A 91 14.24 19.68 22.44
CA ILE A 91 14.71 20.50 23.56
C ILE A 91 16.13 20.05 23.90
N CYS A 92 17.12 20.90 23.64
CA CYS A 92 18.50 20.61 23.95
C CYS A 92 18.68 20.47 25.48
N PRO A 93 19.45 19.49 25.96
CA PRO A 93 19.72 19.37 27.39
C PRO A 93 20.64 20.49 27.91
N ASN A 94 21.41 21.14 27.04
CA ASN A 94 22.52 22.01 27.39
C ASN A 94 22.52 23.35 26.65
N ASN A 95 21.33 23.86 26.34
CA ASN A 95 21.15 24.98 25.43
C ASN A 95 21.36 24.59 23.96
N CYS A 96 20.71 25.33 23.07
CA CYS A 96 20.90 25.23 21.63
C CYS A 96 21.79 26.39 21.20
N GLN A 97 22.85 26.10 20.45
CA GLN A 97 23.70 27.14 19.89
C GLN A 97 24.17 26.75 18.49
N ASP A 98 23.97 27.65 17.53
CA ASP A 98 24.43 27.51 16.15
C ASP A 98 23.83 26.28 15.44
N GLY A 99 22.52 26.06 15.59
CA GLY A 99 21.79 24.97 14.93
C GLY A 99 22.16 23.58 15.44
N ARG A 100 22.57 23.47 16.70
CA ARG A 100 22.87 22.19 17.34
C ARG A 100 22.75 22.29 18.85
N CYS A 101 22.52 21.16 19.49
CA CYS A 101 22.64 21.03 20.93
C CYS A 101 24.09 21.05 21.38
N ILE A 102 24.34 21.77 22.47
CA ILE A 102 25.66 21.76 23.10
C ILE A 102 25.82 20.41 23.81
N ARG A 103 26.97 19.74 23.65
CA ARG A 103 27.26 18.56 24.45
C ARG A 103 27.59 19.00 25.88
N GLY A 104 26.81 18.49 26.83
CA GLY A 104 27.10 18.65 28.25
C GLY A 104 28.42 18.01 28.61
N ARG A 105 29.05 18.51 29.67
CA ARG A 105 30.18 17.80 30.27
C ARG A 105 29.66 16.49 30.85
N ASN A 106 30.35 15.39 30.56
CA ASN A 106 30.00 14.10 31.16
C ASN A 106 30.14 14.20 32.68
N CYS A 107 29.20 13.60 33.38
CA CYS A 107 29.17 13.55 34.84
C CYS A 107 28.87 12.13 35.32
N LYS A 108 29.33 11.81 36.52
CA LYS A 108 28.91 10.62 37.26
C LYS A 108 27.99 10.99 38.43
N SER A 109 27.99 12.25 38.81
CA SER A 109 27.21 12.79 39.91
C SER A 109 27.02 14.30 39.77
N ASN A 110 26.12 14.87 40.57
CA ASN A 110 25.86 16.31 40.57
C ASN A 110 27.09 17.16 40.94
N SER A 111 28.11 16.62 41.60
CA SER A 111 29.34 17.36 41.93
C SER A 111 30.25 17.60 40.74
N ASP A 112 30.06 16.86 39.64
CA ASP A 112 30.82 17.05 38.40
C ASP A 112 30.29 18.25 37.59
N CYS A 113 29.11 18.77 37.97
CA CYS A 113 28.38 19.83 37.30
C CYS A 113 28.50 21.18 38.01
N LEU A 114 28.30 22.28 37.28
CA LEU A 114 28.28 23.62 37.88
C LEU A 114 27.09 23.77 38.84
N THR A 115 27.13 24.78 39.71
CA THR A 115 26.09 25.04 40.73
C THR A 115 24.68 25.19 40.14
N ALA A 116 24.56 25.64 38.89
CA ALA A 116 23.30 25.80 38.16
C ALA A 116 22.99 24.63 37.19
N GLU A 117 23.71 23.51 37.31
CA GLU A 117 23.53 22.30 36.50
C GLU A 117 23.12 21.12 37.42
N PHE A 118 22.61 20.04 36.81
CA PHE A 118 22.53 18.73 37.47
C PHE A 118 22.97 17.64 36.50
N CYS A 119 23.39 16.51 37.05
CA CYS A 119 23.78 15.35 36.27
C CYS A 119 22.54 14.56 35.85
N GLU A 120 22.16 14.67 34.59
CA GLU A 120 21.03 13.97 34.00
C GLU A 120 21.52 12.67 33.35
N PHE A 121 20.95 11.54 33.77
CA PHE A 121 21.21 10.23 33.19
C PHE A 121 20.21 9.91 32.08
N GLN A 122 20.63 9.14 31.08
CA GLN A 122 19.69 8.51 30.14
C GLN A 122 19.04 7.32 30.84
N GLY A 123 17.77 7.45 31.20
CA GLY A 123 17.05 6.46 32.01
C GLY A 123 17.50 6.44 33.48
N CYS A 124 16.93 5.52 34.25
CA CYS A 124 17.12 5.48 35.71
C CYS A 124 18.36 4.75 36.21
N SER A 125 19.16 4.17 35.31
CA SER A 125 20.29 3.30 35.65
C SER A 125 21.55 3.58 34.82
N GLY A 126 21.85 4.85 34.57
CA GLY A 126 23.07 5.25 33.84
C GLY A 126 24.33 5.33 34.71
N GLU A 127 25.48 4.85 34.19
CA GLU A 127 26.80 5.02 34.83
C GLU A 127 27.48 6.36 34.49
N ILE A 128 27.05 6.99 33.39
CA ILE A 128 27.56 8.27 32.90
C ILE A 128 26.35 9.11 32.46
N GLY A 129 26.20 10.30 33.05
CA GLY A 129 25.20 11.30 32.68
C GLY A 129 25.83 12.51 31.97
N SER A 130 24.99 13.47 31.63
CA SER A 130 25.40 14.78 31.12
C SER A 130 25.01 15.86 32.12
N CYS A 131 25.92 16.79 32.41
CA CYS A 131 25.54 18.01 33.11
C CYS A 131 24.55 18.77 32.23
N VAL A 132 23.38 19.10 32.75
CA VAL A 132 22.33 19.87 32.07
C VAL A 132 21.96 21.09 32.90
N ALA A 133 21.68 22.21 32.24
CA ALA A 133 21.34 23.45 32.91
C ALA A 133 19.96 23.39 33.58
N VAL A 134 19.89 23.78 34.85
CA VAL A 134 18.62 23.90 35.58
C VAL A 134 18.14 25.33 35.50
N THR A 135 17.14 25.59 34.64
CA THR A 135 16.48 26.89 34.60
C THR A 135 15.52 27.06 35.78
N SER A 136 15.41 28.28 36.32
CA SER A 136 14.43 28.62 37.36
C SER A 136 13.00 28.74 36.83
N SER A 137 12.85 28.90 35.51
CA SER A 137 11.60 29.22 34.82
C SER A 137 11.32 28.20 33.71
N CYS A 138 10.18 27.52 33.79
CA CYS A 138 9.72 26.56 32.78
C CYS A 138 8.53 27.11 32.00
N SER A 139 8.40 26.72 30.73
CA SER A 139 7.22 27.02 29.94
C SER A 139 5.99 26.28 30.51
N LYS A 140 4.79 26.81 30.28
CA LYS A 140 3.52 26.13 30.66
C LYS A 140 3.02 25.16 29.58
N ILE A 141 3.90 24.74 28.69
CA ILE A 141 3.57 23.76 27.65
C ILE A 141 3.47 22.39 28.34
N TYR A 142 2.37 21.68 28.10
CA TYR A 142 2.14 20.37 28.68
C TYR A 142 2.62 19.29 27.70
N ASP A 143 3.71 18.61 28.07
CA ASP A 143 4.38 17.54 27.33
C ASP A 143 4.93 16.52 28.36
N PRO A 144 4.10 15.59 28.87
CA PRO A 144 4.39 14.88 30.11
C PRO A 144 5.61 13.96 30.01
N VAL A 145 6.39 13.91 31.10
CA VAL A 145 7.58 13.04 31.21
C VAL A 145 7.54 12.30 32.54
N CYS A 146 7.82 11.00 32.52
CA CYS A 146 7.93 10.19 33.72
C CYS A 146 9.35 10.32 34.27
N GLY A 147 9.46 10.77 35.52
CA GLY A 147 10.73 10.82 36.23
C GLY A 147 11.08 9.47 36.84
N CYS A 148 12.37 9.23 37.07
CA CYS A 148 12.85 8.05 37.79
C CYS A 148 12.40 7.95 39.26
N ASP A 149 11.78 9.01 39.78
CA ASP A 149 11.07 9.03 41.05
C ASP A 149 9.61 8.55 40.94
N GLN A 150 9.22 8.03 39.77
CA GLN A 150 7.88 7.56 39.44
C GLN A 150 6.82 8.67 39.52
N LYS A 151 7.23 9.93 39.35
CA LYS A 151 6.35 11.08 39.28
C LYS A 151 6.24 11.60 37.84
N THR A 152 5.01 11.84 37.42
CA THR A 152 4.70 12.54 36.16
C THR A 152 4.98 14.04 36.31
N TYR A 153 5.77 14.59 35.40
CA TYR A 153 6.03 16.02 35.29
C TYR A 153 5.28 16.61 34.10
N GLY A 154 4.86 17.87 34.18
CA GLY A 154 4.10 18.52 33.11
C GLY A 154 4.93 18.75 31.85
N ASN A 155 6.25 18.89 32.00
CA ASN A 155 7.21 18.88 30.90
C ASN A 155 8.63 18.54 31.36
N ASN A 156 9.53 18.34 30.39
CA ASN A 156 10.93 18.03 30.62
C ASN A 156 11.64 19.07 31.52
N CYS A 157 11.32 20.36 31.36
CA CYS A 157 11.89 21.42 32.20
C CYS A 157 11.46 21.29 33.67
N GLU A 158 10.19 20.94 33.93
CA GLU A 158 9.67 20.82 35.29
C GLU A 158 10.37 19.70 36.09
N ARG A 159 10.70 18.57 35.45
CA ARG A 159 11.52 17.52 36.11
C ARG A 159 12.97 17.95 36.32
N GLN A 160 13.57 18.68 35.36
CA GLN A 160 14.94 19.17 35.46
C GLN A 160 15.09 20.18 36.59
N LYS A 161 14.06 21.02 36.81
CA LYS A 161 13.98 21.97 37.93
C LYS A 161 14.12 21.30 39.29
N VAL A 162 13.64 20.07 39.43
CA VAL A 162 13.77 19.25 40.66
C VAL A 162 14.89 18.23 40.56
N LYS A 163 15.72 18.30 39.52
CA LYS A 163 16.93 17.47 39.30
C LYS A 163 16.63 15.97 39.20
N VAL A 164 15.52 15.62 38.57
CA VAL A 164 15.10 14.22 38.34
C VAL A 164 15.42 13.82 36.91
N SER A 165 16.13 12.70 36.73
CA SER A 165 16.40 12.11 35.41
C SER A 165 15.13 11.51 34.81
N PRO A 166 14.97 11.52 33.47
CA PRO A 166 13.81 10.90 32.83
C PRO A 166 13.90 9.37 32.91
N ASP A 167 12.78 8.72 33.20
CA ASP A 167 12.59 7.27 33.02
C ASP A 167 12.17 7.01 31.56
N HIS A 168 11.03 7.59 31.17
CA HIS A 168 10.49 7.55 29.81
C HIS A 168 9.64 8.79 29.50
N THR A 169 9.33 9.01 28.21
CA THR A 169 8.37 10.04 27.78
C THR A 169 6.94 9.60 28.10
N GLY A 170 6.04 10.54 28.41
CA GLY A 170 4.68 10.25 28.87
C GLY A 170 4.51 10.27 30.40
N ARG A 171 3.33 9.90 30.91
CA ARG A 171 3.04 9.86 32.36
C ARG A 171 3.59 8.58 33.01
N CYS A 172 3.94 8.62 34.28
CA CYS A 172 4.31 7.43 35.05
C CYS A 172 3.11 6.51 35.31
N GLY A 173 3.36 5.21 35.35
CA GLY A 173 2.36 4.16 35.56
C GLY A 173 2.46 3.10 34.45
N VAL A 174 2.27 1.82 34.80
CA VAL A 174 2.31 0.74 33.81
C VAL A 174 1.24 1.01 32.74
N ALA A 175 1.59 0.81 31.47
CA ALA A 175 0.64 0.86 30.37
C ALA A 175 -0.61 0.06 30.74
N CYS A 176 -1.78 0.71 30.72
CA CYS A 176 -3.04 0.00 30.81
C CYS A 176 -3.07 -1.09 29.74
N THR A 177 -3.37 -2.31 30.17
CA THR A 177 -3.52 -3.47 29.29
C THR A 177 -4.99 -3.85 29.26
N GLU A 178 -5.53 -4.05 28.08
CA GLU A 178 -6.90 -4.51 27.84
C GLU A 178 -6.89 -5.93 27.25
N THR A 179 -7.96 -6.70 27.48
CA THR A 179 -8.12 -8.07 26.97
C THR A 179 -8.95 -8.16 25.71
N ASP A 180 -9.47 -7.03 25.24
CA ASP A 180 -10.36 -6.85 24.11
C ASP A 180 -9.93 -5.62 23.28
N SER A 181 -10.57 -5.40 22.14
CA SER A 181 -10.24 -4.27 21.26
C SER A 181 -10.93 -3.01 21.76
N LYS A 182 -10.19 -1.97 22.17
CA LYS A 182 -10.69 -0.65 22.61
C LYS A 182 -12.15 -0.36 22.24
N LYS A 183 -13.03 -0.32 23.24
CA LYS A 183 -14.48 -0.04 23.09
C LYS A 183 -15.21 -1.09 22.25
N ASP A 184 -15.11 -2.36 22.64
CA ASP A 184 -15.86 -3.46 22.03
C ASP A 184 -17.04 -3.88 22.90
N TYR A 185 -18.22 -3.34 22.57
CA TYR A 185 -19.45 -3.62 23.33
C TYR A 185 -20.00 -5.06 23.18
N ARG A 186 -19.37 -5.91 22.36
CA ARG A 186 -19.82 -7.29 22.06
C ARG A 186 -18.98 -8.36 22.72
N THR A 187 -17.74 -8.04 23.08
CA THR A 187 -16.84 -8.95 23.77
C THR A 187 -16.70 -8.48 25.20
N ARG A 188 -16.67 -9.41 26.16
CA ARG A 188 -16.43 -9.01 27.54
C ARG A 188 -14.95 -8.71 27.71
N GLY A 189 -14.62 -7.45 27.87
CA GLY A 189 -13.31 -6.92 28.13
C GLY A 189 -12.94 -6.84 29.61
N SER A 190 -11.66 -6.59 29.84
CA SER A 190 -11.09 -6.31 31.13
C SER A 190 -9.80 -5.51 31.00
N ILE A 191 -9.58 -4.62 31.96
CA ILE A 191 -8.39 -3.78 32.02
C ILE A 191 -7.61 -4.04 33.29
N THR A 192 -6.29 -3.99 33.18
CA THR A 192 -5.36 -3.88 34.32
C THR A 192 -4.40 -2.73 34.06
N GLY A 193 -4.30 -1.78 34.99
CA GLY A 193 -3.49 -0.58 34.82
C GLY A 193 -3.68 0.43 35.95
N TYR A 194 -3.59 1.71 35.61
CA TYR A 194 -3.74 2.82 36.57
C TYR A 194 -4.79 3.83 36.06
N ASP A 195 -5.54 4.43 36.99
CA ASP A 195 -6.47 5.53 36.68
C ASP A 195 -5.75 6.89 36.57
N ILE A 196 -6.50 7.94 36.21
CA ILE A 196 -5.99 9.32 36.10
C ILE A 196 -5.39 9.89 37.41
N ASN A 197 -5.68 9.26 38.55
CA ASN A 197 -5.19 9.66 39.86
C ASN A 197 -3.98 8.81 40.31
N GLY A 198 -3.52 7.87 39.47
CA GLY A 198 -2.41 6.96 39.77
C GLY A 198 -2.80 5.80 40.68
N ASN A 199 -4.10 5.49 40.84
CA ASN A 199 -4.53 4.32 41.58
C ASN A 199 -4.51 3.09 40.68
N ALA A 200 -4.00 1.97 41.20
CA ALA A 200 -4.07 0.70 40.51
C ALA A 200 -5.53 0.26 40.32
N VAL A 201 -5.87 -0.15 39.10
CA VAL A 201 -7.18 -0.65 38.75
C VAL A 201 -7.10 -2.03 38.09
N ASN A 202 -8.09 -2.84 38.39
CA ASN A 202 -8.39 -4.10 37.72
C ASN A 202 -9.91 -4.18 37.64
N ARG A 203 -10.46 -4.06 36.43
CA ARG A 203 -11.91 -3.96 36.19
C ARG A 203 -12.26 -4.75 34.92
N SER A 204 -13.50 -5.21 34.86
CA SER A 204 -14.04 -5.88 33.68
C SER A 204 -15.36 -5.24 33.34
N ASP A 205 -15.77 -5.36 32.08
CA ASP A 205 -17.03 -4.80 31.63
C ASP A 205 -18.20 -5.35 32.44
N GLU A 206 -19.13 -4.45 32.74
CA GLU A 206 -20.25 -4.74 33.60
C GLU A 206 -21.53 -4.10 33.09
N CYS A 207 -22.65 -4.75 33.35
CA CYS A 207 -23.96 -4.19 33.07
C CYS A 207 -24.40 -3.33 34.25
N VAL A 208 -24.61 -2.04 34.01
CA VAL A 208 -25.16 -1.10 35.00
C VAL A 208 -26.58 -0.74 34.56
N ASN A 209 -27.56 -1.45 35.12
CA ASN A 209 -28.95 -1.44 34.66
C ASN A 209 -29.06 -1.92 33.20
N SER A 210 -29.60 -1.09 32.30
CA SER A 210 -29.71 -1.37 30.86
C SER A 210 -28.47 -0.93 30.06
N LEU A 211 -27.51 -0.25 30.69
CA LEU A 211 -26.30 0.25 30.06
C LEU A 211 -25.15 -0.75 30.24
N LEU A 212 -24.28 -0.85 29.24
CA LEU A 212 -22.98 -1.49 29.36
C LEU A 212 -21.97 -0.44 29.83
N ARG A 213 -21.31 -0.69 30.96
CA ARG A 213 -20.11 0.04 31.35
C ARG A 213 -18.91 -0.69 30.78
N GLU A 214 -18.32 -0.05 29.79
CA GLU A 214 -17.15 -0.48 29.03
C GLU A 214 -15.89 0.10 29.66
N TYR A 215 -14.95 -0.74 30.09
CA TYR A 215 -13.64 -0.35 30.58
C TYR A 215 -12.60 -0.52 29.48
N TYR A 216 -11.82 0.54 29.21
CA TYR A 216 -10.83 0.51 28.12
C TYR A 216 -9.58 1.32 28.48
N CYS A 217 -8.51 1.09 27.73
CA CYS A 217 -7.27 1.86 27.85
C CYS A 217 -7.29 3.06 26.88
N ASP A 218 -7.27 4.27 27.42
CA ASP A 218 -7.35 5.51 26.63
C ASP A 218 -6.06 5.80 25.83
N SER A 219 -6.00 6.96 25.17
CA SER A 219 -4.82 7.38 24.39
C SER A 219 -3.58 7.61 25.27
N ASP A 220 -3.78 7.92 26.55
CA ASP A 220 -2.71 8.16 27.53
C ASP A 220 -2.31 6.86 28.25
N GLN A 221 -2.79 5.70 27.78
CA GLN A 221 -2.59 4.38 28.40
C GLN A 221 -3.10 4.31 29.84
N LEU A 222 -4.14 5.10 30.16
CA LEU A 222 -4.81 5.10 31.45
C LEU A 222 -6.13 4.37 31.35
N ALA A 223 -6.53 3.79 32.48
CA ALA A 223 -7.81 3.16 32.63
C ALA A 223 -8.95 4.20 32.57
N ALA A 224 -9.84 4.01 31.63
CA ALA A 224 -11.04 4.81 31.45
C ALA A 224 -12.30 3.93 31.38
N TYR A 225 -13.47 4.56 31.42
CA TYR A 225 -14.73 3.87 31.13
C TYR A 225 -15.70 4.75 30.34
N VAL A 226 -16.64 4.11 29.65
CA VAL A 226 -17.79 4.76 29.00
C VAL A 226 -19.04 3.93 29.24
N ASP A 227 -20.17 4.61 29.46
CA ASP A 227 -21.47 3.94 29.56
C ASP A 227 -22.14 3.96 28.16
N TYR A 228 -22.47 2.78 27.63
CA TYR A 228 -23.08 2.57 26.32
C TYR A 228 -24.52 2.03 26.46
N ASP A 229 -25.44 2.57 25.66
CA ASP A 229 -26.84 2.13 25.65
C ASP A 229 -27.04 0.94 24.71
N CYS A 230 -27.21 -0.26 25.28
CA CYS A 230 -27.38 -1.49 24.51
C CYS A 230 -28.82 -1.60 23.98
N PRO A 231 -29.04 -1.63 22.65
CA PRO A 231 -30.39 -1.64 22.06
C PRO A 231 -31.31 -2.78 22.52
N ASN A 232 -30.73 -3.92 22.92
CA ASN A 232 -31.47 -5.11 23.38
C ASN A 232 -31.18 -5.47 24.84
N GLY A 233 -30.62 -4.53 25.60
CA GLY A 233 -30.14 -4.73 26.96
C GLY A 233 -28.72 -5.30 27.03
N CYS A 234 -28.19 -5.31 28.25
CA CYS A 234 -26.85 -5.80 28.57
C CYS A 234 -26.96 -7.12 29.35
N SER A 235 -26.09 -8.08 29.03
CA SER A 235 -25.94 -9.32 29.81
C SER A 235 -24.47 -9.69 29.95
N ASN A 236 -24.06 -10.02 31.17
CA ASN A 236 -22.72 -10.52 31.51
C ASN A 236 -21.54 -9.65 31.01
N GLY A 237 -21.69 -8.32 31.03
CA GLY A 237 -20.65 -7.40 30.58
C GLY A 237 -20.53 -7.29 29.05
N THR A 238 -21.62 -7.56 28.32
CA THR A 238 -21.71 -7.41 26.86
C THR A 238 -23.11 -6.95 26.46
N CYS A 239 -23.25 -6.26 25.33
CA CYS A 239 -24.57 -6.01 24.76
C CYS A 239 -25.18 -7.30 24.21
N ILE A 240 -26.48 -7.49 24.49
CA ILE A 240 -27.23 -8.63 23.96
C ILE A 240 -27.35 -8.47 22.44
N VAL A 241 -26.70 -9.36 21.70
CA VAL A 241 -26.89 -9.47 20.26
C VAL A 241 -28.10 -10.37 20.04
N VAL A 242 -29.21 -9.79 19.56
CA VAL A 242 -30.25 -10.61 18.96
C VAL A 242 -29.67 -11.08 17.64
N VAL A 243 -29.23 -12.34 17.60
CA VAL A 243 -28.83 -12.98 16.35
C VAL A 243 -30.10 -13.07 15.52
N ALA A 244 -30.27 -12.09 14.62
CA ALA A 244 -31.22 -12.25 13.54
C ALA A 244 -30.83 -13.55 12.81
N PRO A 245 -31.80 -14.42 12.45
CA PRO A 245 -31.47 -15.62 11.70
C PRO A 245 -30.63 -15.21 10.49
N GLU A 246 -29.51 -15.91 10.28
CA GLU A 246 -28.59 -15.57 9.21
C GLU A 246 -29.37 -15.42 7.91
N PRO A 247 -29.17 -14.31 7.17
CA PRO A 247 -29.89 -14.12 5.94
C PRO A 247 -29.51 -15.24 4.99
N ILE A 248 -30.50 -15.97 4.49
CA ILE A 248 -30.28 -16.94 3.42
C ILE A 248 -29.91 -16.11 2.20
N LEU A 249 -28.63 -16.13 1.85
CA LEU A 249 -28.07 -15.41 0.71
C LEU A 249 -28.48 -16.10 -0.59
N GLY A 250 -28.83 -15.30 -1.59
CA GLY A 250 -29.07 -15.76 -2.95
C GLY A 250 -29.88 -14.76 -3.74
N CYS A 251 -29.89 -14.92 -5.06
CA CYS A 251 -30.64 -14.05 -5.94
C CYS A 251 -32.14 -14.05 -5.61
N MET A 252 -32.71 -12.88 -5.31
CA MET A 252 -34.13 -12.73 -4.99
C MET A 252 -34.99 -12.38 -6.21
N ASP A 253 -34.37 -12.13 -7.38
CA ASP A 253 -35.09 -11.81 -8.61
C ASP A 253 -35.57 -13.07 -9.35
N THR A 254 -36.88 -13.26 -9.39
CA THR A 254 -37.55 -14.36 -10.11
C THR A 254 -37.22 -14.48 -11.61
N LYS A 255 -36.65 -13.43 -12.23
CA LYS A 255 -36.24 -13.42 -13.63
C LYS A 255 -34.79 -13.88 -13.85
N ALA A 256 -34.00 -14.00 -12.79
CA ALA A 256 -32.64 -14.50 -12.89
C ALA A 256 -32.60 -16.03 -12.98
N LYS A 257 -31.58 -16.57 -13.64
CA LYS A 257 -31.37 -18.02 -13.81
C LYS A 257 -31.13 -18.76 -12.49
N ASN A 258 -30.54 -18.08 -11.53
CA ASN A 258 -30.18 -18.61 -10.22
C ASN A 258 -31.07 -18.05 -9.10
N TYR A 259 -32.30 -17.66 -9.42
CA TYR A 259 -33.29 -17.27 -8.41
C TYR A 259 -33.41 -18.32 -7.30
N ASN A 260 -33.31 -17.88 -6.06
CA ASN A 260 -33.48 -18.69 -4.87
C ASN A 260 -34.72 -18.24 -4.10
N ALA A 261 -35.80 -19.03 -4.15
CA ALA A 261 -37.06 -18.73 -3.45
C ALA A 261 -36.94 -18.74 -1.92
N LYS A 262 -35.85 -19.29 -1.37
CA LYS A 262 -35.56 -19.28 0.08
C LYS A 262 -34.67 -18.11 0.49
N ALA A 263 -34.13 -17.35 -0.46
CA ALA A 263 -33.26 -16.23 -0.13
C ALA A 263 -34.05 -15.14 0.60
N THR A 264 -33.51 -14.68 1.74
CA THR A 264 -34.07 -13.60 2.55
C THR A 264 -33.30 -12.30 2.37
N LYS A 265 -32.14 -12.33 1.71
CA LYS A 265 -31.34 -11.17 1.32
C LYS A 265 -30.63 -11.45 -0.01
N ASP A 266 -30.73 -10.51 -0.94
CA ASP A 266 -30.02 -10.58 -2.21
C ASP A 266 -28.51 -10.41 -1.97
N ASP A 267 -27.72 -11.31 -2.53
CA ASP A 267 -26.26 -11.34 -2.44
C ASP A 267 -25.58 -10.79 -3.71
N GLY A 268 -26.36 -10.27 -4.65
CA GLY A 268 -25.86 -9.78 -5.93
C GLY A 268 -25.42 -10.90 -6.89
N SER A 269 -25.66 -12.16 -6.54
CA SER A 269 -25.31 -13.30 -7.39
C SER A 269 -26.22 -13.44 -8.61
N CYS A 270 -27.28 -12.62 -8.75
CA CYS A 270 -28.27 -12.73 -9.81
C CYS A 270 -27.65 -12.80 -11.22
N GLN A 271 -27.80 -13.95 -11.85
CA GLN A 271 -27.36 -14.22 -13.20
C GLN A 271 -28.52 -14.01 -14.17
N TYR A 272 -28.44 -12.96 -14.96
CA TYR A 272 -29.44 -12.66 -15.97
C TYR A 272 -29.05 -13.22 -17.33
N GLU A 273 -30.07 -13.61 -18.09
CA GLU A 273 -29.91 -13.79 -19.53
C GLU A 273 -29.71 -12.42 -20.17
N ILE A 274 -28.46 -12.08 -20.51
CA ILE A 274 -28.17 -10.90 -21.30
C ILE A 274 -28.51 -11.27 -22.73
N LEU A 275 -29.66 -10.80 -23.18
CA LEU A 275 -30.15 -10.97 -24.54
C LEU A 275 -29.33 -10.08 -25.48
N GLY A 276 -28.86 -10.67 -26.57
CA GLY A 276 -28.17 -9.95 -27.63
C GLY A 276 -27.54 -10.90 -28.62
N CYS A 277 -27.09 -10.37 -29.74
CA CYS A 277 -26.46 -11.20 -30.75
C CYS A 277 -25.15 -11.81 -30.22
N MET A 278 -25.12 -13.15 -30.07
CA MET A 278 -23.93 -13.90 -29.66
C MET A 278 -23.03 -14.27 -30.85
N ASP A 279 -23.45 -13.97 -32.08
CA ASP A 279 -22.66 -14.22 -33.28
C ASP A 279 -21.65 -13.09 -33.50
N ARG A 280 -20.36 -13.41 -33.36
CA ARG A 280 -19.23 -12.49 -33.54
C ARG A 280 -19.14 -11.90 -34.95
N GLN A 281 -19.81 -12.50 -35.94
CA GLN A 281 -19.83 -12.02 -37.32
C GLN A 281 -20.91 -10.96 -37.56
N ALA A 282 -21.83 -10.76 -36.62
CA ALA A 282 -22.85 -9.73 -36.72
C ALA A 282 -22.30 -8.36 -36.33
N VAL A 283 -22.75 -7.30 -37.01
CA VAL A 283 -22.34 -5.91 -36.71
C VAL A 283 -22.81 -5.43 -35.34
N ASN A 284 -23.76 -6.15 -34.74
CA ASN A 284 -24.28 -5.90 -33.40
C ASN A 284 -23.96 -7.03 -32.42
N TYR A 285 -22.87 -7.77 -32.63
CA TYR A 285 -22.36 -8.73 -31.66
C TYR A 285 -22.23 -8.08 -30.27
N ASN A 286 -22.84 -8.71 -29.27
CA ASN A 286 -22.75 -8.30 -27.89
C ASN A 286 -21.92 -9.32 -27.11
N GLN A 287 -20.69 -8.94 -26.75
CA GLN A 287 -19.74 -9.81 -26.08
C GLN A 287 -20.14 -10.24 -24.67
N VAL A 288 -21.09 -9.54 -24.04
CA VAL A 288 -21.63 -9.90 -22.73
C VAL A 288 -22.97 -10.63 -22.82
N ALA A 289 -23.50 -10.87 -24.03
CA ALA A 289 -24.74 -11.63 -24.21
C ALA A 289 -24.55 -13.09 -23.77
N THR A 290 -25.44 -13.57 -22.89
CA THR A 290 -25.45 -14.95 -22.40
C THR A 290 -26.53 -15.80 -23.10
N LYS A 291 -27.35 -15.19 -23.97
CA LYS A 291 -28.31 -15.87 -24.84
C LYS A 291 -28.61 -15.08 -26.11
N ASN A 292 -28.61 -15.76 -27.26
CA ASN A 292 -28.92 -15.15 -28.55
C ASN A 292 -30.41 -14.86 -28.66
N ASP A 293 -30.75 -13.61 -28.95
CA ASP A 293 -32.13 -13.12 -29.06
C ASP A 293 -32.61 -12.98 -30.51
N GLY A 294 -31.79 -13.42 -31.48
CA GLY A 294 -32.10 -13.32 -32.90
C GLY A 294 -31.93 -11.91 -33.48
N SER A 295 -31.38 -10.97 -32.70
CA SER A 295 -31.16 -9.59 -33.16
C SER A 295 -29.98 -9.44 -34.13
N CYS A 296 -29.23 -10.51 -34.44
CA CYS A 296 -28.04 -10.46 -35.27
C CYS A 296 -28.27 -9.81 -36.65
N ARG A 297 -27.56 -8.72 -36.91
CA ARG A 297 -27.56 -7.98 -38.17
C ARG A 297 -26.22 -8.16 -38.85
N TYR A 298 -26.25 -8.43 -40.14
CA TYR A 298 -25.06 -8.60 -40.96
C TYR A 298 -25.09 -7.54 -42.08
N ALA A 299 -23.94 -6.94 -42.38
CA ALA A 299 -23.83 -6.00 -43.48
C ALA A 299 -24.00 -6.73 -44.83
N ALA A 300 -24.68 -6.10 -45.80
CA ALA A 300 -25.03 -6.73 -47.07
C ALA A 300 -23.80 -7.01 -47.96
N ALA A 301 -23.68 -8.29 -48.32
CA ALA A 301 -22.95 -8.90 -49.44
C ALA A 301 -21.60 -8.29 -49.89
N ASN A 302 -20.52 -8.93 -49.43
CA ASN A 302 -19.38 -9.25 -50.29
C ASN A 302 -19.11 -10.77 -50.13
N PRO A 303 -18.83 -11.56 -51.19
CA PRO A 303 -18.81 -13.01 -51.08
C PRO A 303 -17.57 -13.48 -50.29
N GLN A 304 -17.80 -13.82 -49.02
CA GLN A 304 -17.20 -14.85 -48.13
C GLN A 304 -15.66 -15.12 -48.14
N PRO A 305 -15.03 -15.40 -46.97
CA PRO A 305 -15.34 -16.62 -46.22
C PRO A 305 -15.48 -16.50 -44.69
N GLN A 306 -15.83 -17.65 -44.13
CA GLN A 306 -16.43 -17.97 -42.85
C GLN A 306 -15.55 -17.66 -41.63
N ALA A 307 -16.16 -17.78 -40.45
CA ALA A 307 -15.58 -17.65 -39.12
C ALA A 307 -14.05 -17.76 -39.09
N SER A 308 -13.37 -16.64 -38.88
CA SER A 308 -11.91 -16.63 -38.72
C SER A 308 -11.59 -17.30 -37.38
N SER A 309 -11.18 -18.55 -37.45
CA SER A 309 -10.60 -19.32 -36.35
C SER A 309 -9.40 -18.57 -35.75
N THR A 310 -8.94 -18.92 -34.54
CA THR A 310 -7.70 -18.35 -33.98
C THR A 310 -6.54 -18.47 -34.98
N LEU A 311 -6.51 -19.57 -35.75
CA LEU A 311 -5.55 -19.80 -36.81
C LEU A 311 -5.69 -18.78 -37.96
N ASP A 312 -6.91 -18.43 -38.37
CA ASP A 312 -7.13 -17.44 -39.42
C ASP A 312 -6.72 -16.02 -38.98
N PHE A 313 -6.92 -15.65 -37.71
CA PHE A 313 -6.44 -14.39 -37.18
C PHE A 313 -4.90 -14.35 -37.12
N VAL A 314 -4.29 -15.43 -36.62
CA VAL A 314 -2.82 -15.58 -36.57
C VAL A 314 -2.21 -15.56 -37.97
N GLU A 315 -2.86 -16.19 -38.95
CA GLU A 315 -2.42 -16.21 -40.35
C GLU A 315 -2.61 -14.84 -41.03
N GLN A 316 -3.67 -14.10 -40.70
CA GLN A 316 -3.81 -12.70 -41.13
C GLN A 316 -2.69 -11.84 -40.57
N GLU A 317 -2.40 -11.95 -39.27
CA GLU A 317 -1.31 -11.17 -38.67
C GLU A 317 0.05 -11.57 -39.23
N ARG A 318 0.27 -12.85 -39.52
CA ARG A 318 1.48 -13.36 -40.19
C ARG A 318 1.68 -12.69 -41.56
N ARG A 319 0.62 -12.44 -42.33
CA ARG A 319 0.69 -11.75 -43.63
C ARG A 319 1.05 -10.26 -43.51
N LEU A 320 0.82 -9.66 -42.34
CA LEU A 320 1.13 -8.26 -42.07
C LEU A 320 2.56 -8.08 -41.52
N VAL A 321 3.25 -9.17 -41.20
CA VAL A 321 4.64 -9.14 -40.74
C VAL A 321 5.54 -8.62 -41.87
N GLY A 322 6.29 -7.57 -41.56
CA GLY A 322 7.24 -6.93 -42.47
C GLY A 322 8.65 -7.51 -42.35
N ALA A 323 9.66 -6.66 -42.54
CA ALA A 323 11.04 -7.05 -42.29
C ALA A 323 11.23 -7.42 -40.80
N ILE A 324 11.70 -8.65 -40.55
CA ILE A 324 11.95 -9.14 -39.20
C ILE A 324 13.11 -8.38 -38.57
N ASP A 325 12.89 -7.84 -37.39
CA ASP A 325 13.93 -7.26 -36.55
C ASP A 325 14.31 -8.24 -35.44
N THR A 326 15.45 -8.91 -35.63
CA THR A 326 15.95 -9.91 -34.69
C THR A 326 16.43 -9.30 -33.37
N ASN A 327 16.82 -8.03 -33.36
CA ASN A 327 17.25 -7.34 -32.15
C ASN A 327 16.02 -6.98 -31.32
N LEU A 328 15.00 -6.41 -31.94
CA LEU A 328 13.71 -6.14 -31.28
C LEU A 328 13.09 -7.42 -30.71
N ALA A 329 13.10 -8.50 -31.48
CA ALA A 329 12.59 -9.80 -31.01
C ALA A 329 13.41 -10.37 -29.84
N ALA A 330 14.73 -10.10 -29.79
CA ALA A 330 15.58 -10.48 -28.66
C ALA A 330 15.34 -9.60 -27.42
N ASP A 331 15.15 -8.29 -27.59
CA ASP A 331 14.90 -7.34 -26.50
C ASP A 331 13.53 -7.55 -25.84
N LEU A 332 12.57 -8.02 -26.64
CA LEU A 332 11.22 -8.36 -26.20
C LEU A 332 11.07 -9.83 -25.80
N ALA A 333 12.13 -10.63 -25.90
CA ALA A 333 12.09 -12.05 -25.57
C ALA A 333 11.61 -12.26 -24.13
N GLY A 334 10.59 -13.10 -23.99
CA GLY A 334 9.95 -13.42 -22.72
C GLY A 334 9.00 -12.37 -22.19
N ARG A 335 8.77 -11.27 -22.92
CA ARG A 335 7.77 -10.27 -22.54
C ARG A 335 6.40 -10.64 -23.06
N ILE A 336 5.40 -10.17 -22.32
CA ILE A 336 4.01 -10.13 -22.74
C ILE A 336 3.74 -8.74 -23.29
N LEU A 337 3.17 -8.66 -24.48
CA LEU A 337 2.93 -7.44 -25.21
C LEU A 337 1.44 -7.18 -25.38
N LEU A 338 1.03 -5.93 -25.28
CA LEU A 338 -0.36 -5.51 -25.51
C LEU A 338 -0.41 -4.56 -26.71
N GLN A 339 -1.17 -4.92 -27.75
CA GLN A 339 -1.39 -4.04 -28.90
C GLN A 339 -2.20 -2.81 -28.49
N VAL A 340 -1.56 -1.64 -28.45
CA VAL A 340 -2.23 -0.40 -28.00
C VAL A 340 -2.98 0.33 -29.11
N GLU A 341 -2.71 -0.01 -30.38
CA GLU A 341 -3.29 0.62 -31.57
C GLU A 341 -4.41 -0.23 -32.22
N SER A 342 -4.92 -1.21 -31.48
CA SER A 342 -5.94 -2.17 -31.95
C SER A 342 -6.94 -2.45 -30.82
N ARG A 343 -7.51 -3.65 -30.75
CA ARG A 343 -8.51 -4.05 -29.74
C ARG A 343 -7.87 -4.56 -28.44
N GLY A 344 -6.58 -4.28 -28.21
CA GLY A 344 -5.88 -4.75 -27.01
C GLY A 344 -5.49 -6.23 -27.09
N GLU A 345 -5.20 -6.75 -28.28
CA GLU A 345 -4.71 -8.12 -28.43
C GLU A 345 -3.39 -8.35 -27.67
N ALA A 346 -3.33 -9.43 -26.89
CA ALA A 346 -2.17 -9.80 -26.09
C ALA A 346 -1.28 -10.83 -26.81
N TRP A 347 0.04 -10.71 -26.64
CA TRP A 347 1.03 -11.56 -27.31
C TRP A 347 2.14 -11.95 -26.34
N TYR A 348 2.64 -13.19 -26.41
CA TYR A 348 3.84 -13.61 -25.70
C TYR A 348 4.98 -13.81 -26.69
N VAL A 349 6.14 -13.20 -26.44
CA VAL A 349 7.34 -13.45 -27.24
C VAL A 349 8.12 -14.59 -26.60
N ALA A 350 8.07 -15.80 -27.16
CA ALA A 350 8.73 -16.96 -26.57
C ALA A 350 10.26 -16.76 -26.56
N PRO A 351 10.95 -16.81 -25.41
CA PRO A 351 12.38 -16.50 -25.36
C PRO A 351 13.28 -17.60 -25.97
N GLY A 352 12.71 -18.72 -26.43
CA GLY A 352 13.43 -19.74 -27.20
C GLY A 352 13.47 -19.36 -28.68
N GLU A 353 12.29 -19.34 -29.30
CA GLU A 353 12.12 -19.12 -30.73
C GLU A 353 12.21 -17.65 -31.15
N LYS A 354 12.05 -16.72 -30.18
CA LYS A 354 11.91 -15.27 -30.40
C LYS A 354 10.73 -14.91 -31.32
N LYS A 355 9.72 -15.79 -31.37
CA LYS A 355 8.46 -15.58 -32.09
C LYS A 355 7.40 -15.09 -31.13
N LYS A 356 6.47 -14.28 -31.64
CA LYS A 356 5.27 -13.85 -30.90
C LYS A 356 4.13 -14.84 -31.10
N PHE A 357 3.43 -15.15 -30.03
CA PHE A 357 2.27 -16.06 -30.00
C PHE A 357 1.06 -15.31 -29.48
N TYR A 358 -0.07 -15.48 -30.16
CA TYR A 358 -1.30 -14.78 -29.82
C TYR A 358 -1.96 -15.39 -28.59
N LEU A 359 -2.24 -14.56 -27.59
CA LEU A 359 -2.95 -14.93 -26.37
C LEU A 359 -4.39 -14.42 -26.45
N LYS A 360 -5.23 -15.16 -27.17
CA LYS A 360 -6.59 -14.73 -27.52
C LYS A 360 -7.50 -14.45 -26.31
N ASN A 361 -7.35 -15.21 -25.23
CA ASN A 361 -8.04 -15.01 -23.96
C ASN A 361 -7.24 -15.70 -22.84
N GLY A 362 -7.77 -15.64 -21.62
CA GLY A 362 -7.18 -16.29 -20.46
C GLY A 362 -6.92 -17.80 -20.60
N ASN A 363 -7.82 -18.54 -21.23
CA ASN A 363 -7.63 -19.98 -21.44
C ASN A 363 -6.55 -20.27 -22.47
N ASP A 364 -6.49 -19.49 -23.56
CA ASP A 364 -5.45 -19.60 -24.58
C ASP A 364 -4.08 -19.17 -24.02
N ALA A 365 -4.07 -18.17 -23.15
CA ALA A 365 -2.91 -17.79 -22.36
C ALA A 365 -2.45 -18.94 -21.46
N TYR A 366 -3.36 -19.55 -20.69
CA TYR A 366 -3.06 -20.69 -19.83
C TYR A 366 -2.60 -21.93 -20.60
N ALA A 367 -3.15 -22.17 -21.79
CA ALA A 367 -2.67 -23.20 -22.70
C ALA A 367 -1.24 -22.92 -23.17
N ALA A 368 -0.95 -21.66 -23.54
CA ALA A 368 0.42 -21.21 -23.86
C ALA A 368 1.36 -21.38 -22.66
N LEU A 369 0.87 -21.16 -21.42
CA LEU A 369 1.65 -21.41 -20.21
C LEU A 369 2.12 -22.86 -20.10
N ARG A 370 1.25 -23.80 -20.48
CA ARG A 370 1.57 -25.22 -20.43
C ARG A 370 2.44 -25.69 -21.60
N SER A 371 2.28 -25.12 -22.79
CA SER A 371 3.07 -25.51 -23.97
C SER A 371 4.51 -25.00 -23.92
N PHE A 372 4.73 -23.79 -23.41
CA PHE A 372 6.07 -23.20 -23.25
C PHE A 372 6.68 -23.44 -21.86
N GLY A 373 5.92 -24.04 -20.96
CA GLY A 373 6.27 -24.21 -19.57
C GLY A 373 7.51 -25.07 -19.38
N LEU A 374 8.51 -24.53 -18.70
CA LEU A 374 9.65 -25.31 -18.23
C LEU A 374 9.33 -25.91 -16.87
N GLY A 375 9.53 -27.22 -16.72
CA GLY A 375 9.41 -27.86 -15.41
C GLY A 375 10.42 -27.28 -14.42
N ILE A 376 9.96 -26.99 -13.20
CA ILE A 376 10.80 -26.54 -12.08
C ILE A 376 10.42 -27.27 -10.80
N THR A 377 11.43 -27.56 -9.98
CA THR A 377 11.25 -28.14 -8.64
C THR A 377 10.75 -27.08 -7.66
N THR A 378 10.08 -27.48 -6.59
CA THR A 378 9.65 -26.56 -5.52
C THR A 378 10.85 -25.86 -4.90
N ALA A 379 11.97 -26.57 -4.73
CA ALA A 379 13.20 -26.04 -4.14
C ALA A 379 13.87 -24.96 -5.01
N ASP A 380 13.91 -25.13 -6.34
CA ASP A 380 14.48 -24.10 -7.22
C ASP A 380 13.53 -22.93 -7.43
N LEU A 381 12.22 -23.19 -7.46
CA LEU A 381 11.22 -22.15 -7.55
C LEU A 381 11.25 -21.22 -6.31
N ALA A 382 11.48 -21.77 -5.11
CA ALA A 382 11.64 -20.99 -3.87
C ALA A 382 12.80 -19.99 -3.92
N LYS A 383 13.83 -20.24 -4.74
CA LYS A 383 14.99 -19.34 -4.92
C LYS A 383 14.70 -18.17 -5.87
N ILE A 384 13.51 -18.11 -6.46
CA ILE A 384 13.04 -17.02 -7.30
C ILE A 384 12.11 -16.14 -6.47
N PRO A 385 12.43 -14.85 -6.27
CA PRO A 385 11.60 -13.95 -5.47
C PRO A 385 10.17 -13.88 -5.99
N LEU A 386 9.20 -13.87 -5.09
CA LEU A 386 7.78 -13.79 -5.43
C LEU A 386 7.37 -12.33 -5.69
N GLY A 387 6.60 -12.13 -6.76
CA GLY A 387 6.00 -10.86 -7.12
C GLY A 387 4.54 -10.81 -6.68
N LEU A 388 4.16 -9.68 -6.07
CA LEU A 388 2.78 -9.38 -5.70
C LEU A 388 2.24 -8.33 -6.65
N GLU A 389 1.02 -8.51 -7.15
CA GLU A 389 0.33 -7.57 -8.02
C GLU A 389 -1.07 -7.28 -7.47
N SER A 390 -1.16 -6.26 -6.62
CA SER A 390 -2.38 -5.94 -5.86
C SER A 390 -3.59 -5.60 -6.73
N ARG A 391 -3.37 -5.20 -7.98
CA ARG A 391 -4.45 -4.94 -8.95
C ARG A 391 -5.11 -6.21 -9.50
N ALA A 392 -4.49 -7.38 -9.29
CA ALA A 392 -4.98 -8.67 -9.74
C ALA A 392 -5.66 -9.49 -8.62
N ILE A 393 -5.77 -8.95 -7.40
CA ILE A 393 -6.42 -9.62 -6.26
C ILE A 393 -7.91 -9.78 -6.53
N ILE A 394 -8.43 -10.99 -6.37
CA ILE A 394 -9.85 -11.32 -6.59
C ILE A 394 -10.55 -11.57 -5.25
N SER A 395 -9.84 -12.17 -4.29
CA SER A 395 -10.34 -12.49 -2.95
C SER A 395 -9.19 -12.42 -1.96
N ASP A 396 -9.37 -11.70 -0.85
CA ASP A 396 -8.39 -11.47 0.21
C ASP A 396 -9.18 -11.37 1.52
N GLN A 397 -9.19 -12.46 2.30
CA GLN A 397 -10.14 -12.66 3.40
C GLN A 397 -9.69 -12.05 4.74
N ASP A 398 -8.39 -11.94 5.00
CA ASP A 398 -7.83 -11.25 6.16
C ASP A 398 -7.34 -9.83 5.86
N ALA A 399 -7.39 -9.41 4.59
CA ALA A 399 -7.04 -8.08 4.10
C ALA A 399 -5.57 -7.70 4.33
N ASP A 400 -4.67 -8.68 4.34
CA ASP A 400 -3.24 -8.48 4.50
C ASP A 400 -2.54 -8.04 3.18
N GLY A 401 -3.22 -8.23 2.04
CA GLY A 401 -2.73 -7.90 0.70
C GLY A 401 -2.27 -9.10 -0.13
N LEU A 402 -2.49 -10.33 0.32
CA LEU A 402 -2.38 -11.57 -0.46
C LEU A 402 -3.76 -12.04 -0.94
N ASP A 403 -3.78 -12.63 -2.14
CA ASP A 403 -4.99 -13.27 -2.64
C ASP A 403 -5.12 -14.67 -2.03
N ASP A 404 -6.33 -15.07 -1.60
CA ASP A 404 -6.65 -16.36 -0.95
C ASP A 404 -6.05 -17.58 -1.67
N THR A 405 -5.87 -17.44 -2.98
CA THR A 405 -5.37 -18.49 -3.85
C THR A 405 -3.86 -18.58 -3.88
N LEU A 406 -3.18 -17.45 -3.70
CA LEU A 406 -1.74 -17.40 -3.50
C LEU A 406 -1.39 -17.93 -2.11
N GLU A 407 -2.16 -17.58 -1.08
CA GLU A 407 -1.97 -18.09 0.27
C GLU A 407 -2.06 -19.62 0.35
N GLU A 408 -3.04 -20.22 -0.34
CA GLU A 408 -3.17 -21.68 -0.43
C GLU A 408 -1.90 -22.34 -1.01
N VAL A 409 -1.21 -21.65 -1.92
CA VAL A 409 0.00 -22.16 -2.59
C VAL A 409 1.25 -21.90 -1.77
N LEU A 410 1.27 -20.82 -0.99
CA LEU A 410 2.36 -20.50 -0.06
C LEU A 410 2.26 -21.29 1.24
N GLY A 411 1.07 -21.75 1.61
CA GLY A 411 0.78 -22.43 2.86
C GLY A 411 0.45 -21.48 4.01
N THR A 412 0.22 -20.20 3.73
CA THR A 412 -0.23 -19.18 4.70
C THR A 412 -1.74 -19.27 4.92
N SER A 413 -2.23 -18.60 5.95
CA SER A 413 -3.61 -18.69 6.42
C SER A 413 -4.50 -17.58 5.85
N ARG A 414 -5.52 -17.97 5.08
CA ARG A 414 -6.53 -17.05 4.50
C ARG A 414 -7.32 -16.18 5.48
N THR A 415 -7.17 -16.42 6.77
CA THR A 415 -7.94 -15.75 7.82
C THR A 415 -7.04 -15.10 8.86
N ASP A 416 -5.73 -15.16 8.67
CA ASP A 416 -4.75 -14.72 9.65
C ASP A 416 -3.60 -14.03 8.94
N ALA A 417 -3.58 -12.71 9.06
CA ALA A 417 -2.70 -11.85 8.29
C ALA A 417 -1.19 -12.04 8.60
N ASP A 418 -0.84 -12.69 9.71
CA ASP A 418 0.53 -12.95 10.16
C ASP A 418 0.64 -14.44 10.55
N SER A 419 0.91 -15.30 9.56
CA SER A 419 0.81 -16.75 9.70
C SER A 419 1.82 -17.36 10.68
N ASP A 420 2.88 -16.64 11.04
CA ASP A 420 3.89 -17.11 11.98
C ASP A 420 3.97 -16.34 13.30
N ASP A 421 3.09 -15.34 13.51
CA ASP A 421 2.96 -14.49 14.68
C ASP A 421 4.28 -13.77 15.05
N ASP A 422 5.03 -13.24 14.09
CA ASP A 422 6.27 -12.49 14.34
C ASP A 422 6.13 -10.95 14.31
N GLY A 423 4.92 -10.47 14.00
CA GLY A 423 4.54 -9.06 14.00
C GLY A 423 4.59 -8.42 12.61
N PHE A 424 4.82 -9.18 11.55
CA PHE A 424 4.77 -8.73 10.16
C PHE A 424 3.74 -9.55 9.39
N THR A 425 2.94 -8.89 8.53
CA THR A 425 1.96 -9.64 7.73
C THR A 425 2.64 -10.45 6.63
N ASP A 426 2.01 -11.55 6.20
CA ASP A 426 2.55 -12.46 5.19
C ASP A 426 2.89 -11.70 3.89
N ALA A 427 2.01 -10.78 3.47
CA ALA A 427 2.25 -9.91 2.32
C ALA A 427 3.51 -9.02 2.47
N VAL A 428 3.73 -8.47 3.67
CA VAL A 428 4.86 -7.60 3.98
C VAL A 428 6.16 -8.39 3.96
N GLU A 429 6.15 -9.58 4.51
CA GLU A 429 7.30 -10.48 4.51
C GLU A 429 7.70 -10.89 3.09
N ILE A 430 6.75 -11.33 2.27
CA ILE A 430 6.98 -11.69 0.86
C ILE A 430 7.55 -10.49 0.09
N LYS A 431 6.98 -9.30 0.28
CA LYS A 431 7.47 -8.08 -0.37
C LYS A 431 8.92 -7.77 0.00
N ASN A 432 9.30 -8.09 1.23
CA ASN A 432 10.65 -7.91 1.77
C ASN A 432 11.56 -9.16 1.63
N ASN A 433 11.05 -10.20 0.97
CA ASN A 433 11.73 -11.46 0.65
C ASN A 433 12.07 -12.31 1.88
N PHE A 434 11.21 -12.30 2.89
CA PHE A 434 11.21 -13.20 4.06
C PHE A 434 10.30 -14.42 3.81
N ASN A 435 10.26 -15.34 4.78
CA ASN A 435 9.46 -16.57 4.71
C ASN A 435 8.28 -16.46 5.66
N PRO A 436 7.03 -16.34 5.17
CA PRO A 436 5.85 -16.06 5.99
C PRO A 436 5.35 -17.22 6.85
N LEU A 437 6.18 -18.23 7.06
CA LEU A 437 5.86 -19.42 7.86
C LEU A 437 6.95 -19.68 8.91
N SER A 438 7.81 -18.70 9.15
CA SER A 438 9.02 -18.85 9.94
C SER A 438 9.50 -17.50 10.44
N LYS A 439 9.45 -17.31 11.76
CA LYS A 439 9.97 -16.16 12.54
C LYS A 439 11.48 -15.85 12.40
N SER A 440 12.11 -16.35 11.36
CA SER A 440 13.51 -16.17 11.04
C SER A 440 13.71 -14.80 10.44
N THR A 441 14.70 -14.06 10.95
CA THR A 441 15.12 -12.79 10.36
C THR A 441 16.00 -12.98 9.12
N GLU A 442 16.16 -14.20 8.62
CA GLU A 442 16.91 -14.49 7.39
C GLU A 442 16.02 -14.34 6.16
N LYS A 443 16.47 -13.52 5.21
CA LYS A 443 15.79 -13.39 3.91
C LYS A 443 16.01 -14.63 3.07
N ASN A 444 14.97 -15.02 2.33
CA ASN A 444 15.06 -16.03 1.28
C ASN A 444 16.14 -15.62 0.26
N GLN A 445 17.25 -16.35 0.19
CA GLN A 445 18.33 -15.95 -0.71
C GLN A 445 17.94 -16.22 -2.17
N ALA A 446 17.81 -15.15 -2.95
CA ALA A 446 17.55 -15.26 -4.37
C ALA A 446 18.77 -15.82 -5.11
N ASP A 447 18.57 -16.86 -5.91
CA ASP A 447 19.61 -17.35 -6.83
C ASP A 447 19.58 -16.49 -8.10
N ILE A 448 20.41 -15.45 -8.12
CA ILE A 448 20.47 -14.48 -9.22
C ILE A 448 20.83 -15.16 -10.56
N SER A 449 21.63 -16.22 -10.55
CA SER A 449 22.00 -16.95 -11.77
C SER A 449 20.80 -17.71 -12.33
N LEU A 450 20.06 -18.39 -11.44
CA LEU A 450 18.79 -19.05 -11.78
C LEU A 450 17.75 -18.05 -12.29
N VAL A 451 17.54 -16.94 -11.56
CA VAL A 451 16.60 -15.88 -11.93
C VAL A 451 16.93 -15.35 -13.32
N ASN A 452 18.19 -14.96 -13.58
CA ASN A 452 18.60 -14.42 -14.88
C ASN A 452 18.43 -15.43 -16.03
N ARG A 453 18.63 -16.73 -15.77
CA ARG A 453 18.39 -17.78 -16.75
C ARG A 453 16.91 -17.99 -17.05
N LEU A 454 16.04 -17.75 -16.07
CA LEU A 454 14.60 -18.00 -16.16
C LEU A 454 13.77 -16.75 -16.47
N ARG A 455 14.38 -15.55 -16.53
CA ARG A 455 13.67 -14.32 -16.92
C ARG A 455 12.87 -14.50 -18.21
N GLY A 456 11.60 -14.13 -18.15
CA GLY A 456 10.66 -14.22 -19.24
C GLY A 456 10.16 -15.63 -19.55
N ARG A 457 10.58 -16.64 -18.79
CA ARG A 457 10.08 -18.01 -18.93
C ARG A 457 8.78 -18.17 -18.16
N ILE A 458 7.98 -19.09 -18.67
CA ILE A 458 6.88 -19.68 -17.93
C ILE A 458 7.41 -20.97 -17.29
N LEU A 459 7.09 -21.17 -16.02
CA LEU A 459 7.51 -22.31 -15.23
C LEU A 459 6.30 -23.12 -14.79
N LEU A 460 6.44 -24.44 -14.79
CA LEU A 460 5.45 -25.37 -14.27
C LEU A 460 6.05 -26.09 -13.08
N GLN A 461 5.41 -25.98 -11.92
CA GLN A 461 5.86 -26.65 -10.71
C GLN A 461 5.48 -28.14 -10.78
N VAL A 462 6.44 -28.97 -11.19
CA VAL A 462 6.18 -30.39 -11.51
C VAL A 462 6.06 -31.30 -10.29
N GLU A 463 6.51 -30.84 -9.12
CA GLU A 463 6.49 -31.59 -7.85
C GLU A 463 5.23 -31.30 -7.01
N SER A 464 4.32 -30.44 -7.49
CA SER A 464 3.08 -30.06 -6.81
C SER A 464 1.87 -30.30 -7.74
N ARG A 465 0.86 -29.42 -7.74
CA ARG A 465 -0.39 -29.57 -8.50
C ARG A 465 -0.27 -29.08 -9.95
N GLY A 466 0.94 -28.78 -10.43
CA GLY A 466 1.19 -28.28 -11.78
C GLY A 466 0.91 -26.78 -11.91
N GLU A 467 1.17 -26.03 -10.84
CA GLU A 467 1.05 -24.58 -10.75
C GLU A 467 1.90 -23.89 -11.82
N ALA A 468 1.33 -22.88 -12.49
CA ALA A 468 2.01 -22.11 -13.51
C ALA A 468 2.51 -20.77 -12.96
N TRP A 469 3.74 -20.41 -13.31
CA TRP A 469 4.42 -19.22 -12.84
C TRP A 469 5.08 -18.46 -13.99
N TYR A 470 5.06 -17.14 -13.97
CA TYR A 470 5.72 -16.29 -14.96
C TYR A 470 6.84 -15.52 -14.28
N VAL A 471 8.07 -15.67 -14.77
CA VAL A 471 9.19 -14.87 -14.27
C VAL A 471 9.25 -13.59 -15.10
N ASN A 472 8.86 -12.46 -14.52
CA ASN A 472 8.81 -11.20 -15.24
C ASN A 472 10.25 -10.73 -15.61
N PRO A 473 10.56 -10.47 -16.90
CA PRO A 473 11.87 -9.98 -17.30
C PRO A 473 12.29 -8.66 -16.64
N ALA A 474 11.32 -7.82 -16.27
CA ALA A 474 11.56 -6.47 -15.76
C ALA A 474 12.15 -6.48 -14.35
N ASP A 475 11.58 -7.27 -13.44
CA ASP A 475 11.97 -7.31 -12.02
C ASP A 475 12.63 -8.64 -11.60
N GLY A 476 12.56 -9.69 -12.43
CA GLY A 476 13.07 -11.01 -12.12
C GLY A 476 12.25 -11.80 -11.10
N LYS A 477 11.05 -11.31 -10.73
CA LYS A 477 10.15 -11.97 -9.79
C LYS A 477 9.23 -12.96 -10.50
N ARG A 478 8.85 -14.02 -9.80
CA ARG A 478 7.83 -14.97 -10.27
C ARG A 478 6.44 -14.50 -9.85
N TYR A 479 5.48 -14.63 -10.74
CA TYR A 479 4.08 -14.31 -10.51
C TYR A 479 3.23 -15.56 -10.69
N TYR A 480 2.36 -15.82 -9.72
CA TYR A 480 1.45 -16.97 -9.76
C TYR A 480 0.35 -16.75 -10.80
N MET A 481 0.04 -17.79 -11.58
CA MET A 481 -1.02 -17.79 -12.59
C MET A 481 -1.89 -19.02 -12.39
N LYS A 482 -2.83 -18.92 -11.44
CA LYS A 482 -3.71 -20.03 -11.04
C LYS A 482 -4.51 -20.61 -12.20
N ASP A 483 -5.23 -19.74 -12.91
CA ASP A 483 -6.16 -20.08 -13.96
C ASP A 483 -6.13 -19.06 -15.11
N GLY A 484 -6.94 -19.28 -16.14
CA GLY A 484 -6.97 -18.39 -17.28
C GLY A 484 -7.39 -16.96 -16.95
N VAL A 485 -8.30 -16.76 -15.99
CA VAL A 485 -8.80 -15.42 -15.63
C VAL A 485 -7.72 -14.63 -14.90
N GLN A 486 -7.11 -15.22 -13.87
CA GLN A 486 -6.01 -14.60 -13.13
C GLN A 486 -4.78 -14.39 -14.02
N ALA A 487 -4.43 -15.38 -14.86
CA ALA A 487 -3.37 -15.25 -15.84
C ALA A 487 -3.64 -14.04 -16.75
N TYR A 488 -4.85 -13.89 -17.30
CA TYR A 488 -5.18 -12.77 -18.18
C TYR A 488 -5.02 -11.40 -17.50
N GLN A 489 -5.47 -11.24 -16.26
CA GLN A 489 -5.31 -9.98 -15.52
C GLN A 489 -3.84 -9.69 -15.21
N MET A 490 -3.11 -10.69 -14.70
CA MET A 490 -1.68 -10.58 -14.43
C MET A 490 -0.90 -10.20 -15.69
N MET A 491 -1.19 -10.87 -16.80
CA MET A 491 -0.58 -10.59 -18.10
C MET A 491 -0.88 -9.18 -18.58
N LYS A 492 -2.09 -8.66 -18.35
CA LYS A 492 -2.43 -7.28 -18.70
C LYS A 492 -1.62 -6.27 -17.87
N PHE A 493 -1.48 -6.47 -16.57
CA PHE A 493 -0.75 -5.53 -15.69
C PHE A 493 0.77 -5.57 -15.88
N LEU A 494 1.33 -6.74 -16.20
CA LEU A 494 2.76 -6.93 -16.46
C LEU A 494 3.13 -6.72 -17.94
N SER A 495 2.15 -6.48 -18.82
CA SER A 495 2.40 -6.32 -20.26
C SER A 495 3.12 -5.01 -20.58
N LEU A 496 3.90 -5.05 -21.65
CA LEU A 496 4.46 -3.87 -22.29
C LEU A 496 3.57 -3.47 -23.48
N GLY A 497 3.15 -2.21 -23.54
CA GLY A 497 2.44 -1.68 -24.70
C GLY A 497 3.33 -1.72 -25.95
N VAL A 498 2.76 -2.13 -27.09
CA VAL A 498 3.47 -2.22 -28.37
C VAL A 498 2.61 -1.66 -29.51
N THR A 499 3.25 -0.91 -30.41
CA THR A 499 2.62 -0.42 -31.64
C THR A 499 2.48 -1.54 -32.65
N ASN A 500 1.52 -1.42 -33.58
CA ASN A 500 1.33 -2.40 -34.65
C ASN A 500 2.57 -2.51 -35.54
N GLU A 501 3.27 -1.39 -35.78
CA GLU A 501 4.52 -1.35 -36.55
C GLU A 501 5.61 -2.22 -35.89
N ASN A 502 5.90 -1.98 -34.61
CA ASN A 502 6.93 -2.73 -33.90
C ASN A 502 6.55 -4.20 -33.74
N LEU A 503 5.27 -4.47 -33.45
CA LEU A 503 4.81 -5.83 -33.31
C LEU A 503 4.95 -6.62 -34.62
N ARG A 504 4.68 -6.02 -35.78
CA ARG A 504 4.81 -6.63 -37.11
C ARG A 504 6.26 -6.79 -37.59
N ARG A 505 7.24 -6.39 -36.79
CA ARG A 505 8.66 -6.70 -36.99
C ARG A 505 9.11 -7.96 -36.23
N ILE A 506 8.19 -8.62 -35.51
CA ILE A 506 8.42 -9.87 -34.80
C ILE A 506 7.68 -11.00 -35.52
N GLU A 507 8.36 -12.12 -35.77
CA GLU A 507 7.79 -13.28 -36.45
C GLU A 507 6.64 -13.90 -35.63
N VAL A 508 5.57 -14.34 -36.30
CA VAL A 508 4.39 -14.95 -35.68
C VAL A 508 4.52 -16.47 -35.61
N GLY A 509 4.46 -17.01 -34.41
CA GLY A 509 4.36 -18.46 -34.15
C GLY A 509 2.91 -18.96 -34.08
N ILE A 510 2.74 -20.27 -34.16
CA ILE A 510 1.44 -20.96 -33.99
C ILE A 510 1.56 -21.88 -32.79
N LEU A 511 0.60 -21.80 -31.87
CA LEU A 511 0.39 -22.80 -30.82
C LEU A 511 -0.35 -23.97 -31.47
N GLU A 512 0.26 -25.17 -31.48
CA GLU A 512 -0.39 -26.41 -31.95
C GLU A 512 -1.41 -26.97 -30.95
#